data_AF-A0A444K2F0-F1
#
_entry.id   AF-A0A444K2F0-F1
#
_cell.length_a   1.000
_cell.length_b   1.000
_cell.length_c   1.000
_cell.angle_alpha   90.00
_cell.angle_beta   90.00
_cell.angle_gamma   90.00
#
_symmetry.space_group_name_H-M   'P 1'
#
loop_
_entity.id
_entity.type
_entity.pdbx_description
1 polymer ?
#
loop_
_entity_poly.entity_id
_entity_poly.type
_entity_poly.pdbx_seq_one_letter_code
_entity_poly.pdbx_strand_id
1 'polypeptide(L)'
;LWLMSRTAYCILIERAAKFARSRGRKLRVFFERAGRVEDNELIAFARSLKKDGMPFDENNSASYQSLSAAEFRNIVRGEPRGRTKVTPMIQIADLVLYPMAKGGYDPTYRPYVSLMENKRLIDALLDPNERASLGIKYSCFERINDKGPDEPSL
;
A
#
# COMPACT_ATOMS: atom_id res chain seq x y z
N LEU A 1 -3.92 -17.33 4.80
CA LEU A 1 -2.98 -16.23 5.13
C LEU A 1 -2.16 -15.76 3.93
N TRP A 2 -1.49 -16.64 3.19
CA TRP A 2 -0.56 -16.30 2.09
C TRP A 2 -1.16 -15.48 0.92
N LEU A 3 -2.37 -15.80 0.46
CA LEU A 3 -3.03 -15.08 -0.63
C LEU A 3 -3.32 -13.60 -0.31
N MET A 4 -3.57 -13.29 0.97
CA MET A 4 -3.86 -11.92 1.40
C MET A 4 -2.61 -11.05 1.35
N SER A 5 -1.44 -11.59 1.73
CA SER A 5 -0.17 -10.88 1.65
C SER A 5 0.22 -10.51 0.21
N ARG A 6 -0.01 -11.42 -0.75
CA ARG A 6 0.23 -11.13 -2.17
C ARG A 6 -0.70 -10.05 -2.70
N THR A 7 -1.99 -10.15 -2.42
CA THR A 7 -2.98 -9.17 -2.87
C THR A 7 -2.71 -7.79 -2.29
N ALA A 8 -2.45 -7.70 -0.99
CA ALA A 8 -2.08 -6.45 -0.31
C ALA A 8 -0.81 -5.83 -0.91
N TYR A 9 0.21 -6.66 -1.16
CA TYR A 9 1.44 -6.21 -1.81
C TYR A 9 1.18 -5.65 -3.21
N CYS A 10 0.45 -6.36 -4.05
CA CYS A 10 0.12 -5.94 -5.42
C CYS A 10 -0.60 -4.59 -5.42
N ILE A 11 -1.59 -4.41 -4.55
CA ILE A 11 -2.32 -3.14 -4.44
C ILE A 11 -1.38 -2.02 -3.97
N LEU A 12 -0.63 -2.25 -2.90
CA LEU A 12 0.28 -1.25 -2.33
C LEU A 12 1.28 -0.75 -3.37
N ILE A 13 1.98 -1.67 -4.04
CA ILE A 13 3.03 -1.31 -4.99
C ILE A 13 2.47 -0.68 -6.26
N GLU A 14 1.28 -1.09 -6.71
CA GLU A 14 0.61 -0.48 -7.84
C GLU A 14 0.24 0.98 -7.55
N ARG A 15 -0.42 1.25 -6.42
CA ARG A 15 -0.82 2.60 -6.02
C ARG A 15 0.38 3.51 -5.87
N ALA A 16 1.43 3.02 -5.20
CA ALA A 16 2.69 3.75 -5.06
C ALA A 16 3.36 4.03 -6.41
N ALA A 17 3.34 3.08 -7.35
CA ALA A 17 3.92 3.26 -8.68
C ALA A 17 3.13 4.26 -9.52
N LYS A 18 1.79 4.20 -9.51
CA LYS A 18 0.92 5.18 -10.17
C LYS A 18 1.14 6.58 -9.63
N PHE A 19 1.23 6.73 -8.30
CA PHE A 19 1.56 8.01 -7.68
C PHE A 19 2.94 8.52 -8.11
N ALA A 20 3.98 7.67 -8.08
CA ALA A 20 5.31 8.06 -8.55
C ALA A 20 5.30 8.52 -10.01
N ARG A 21 4.59 7.80 -10.89
CA ARG A 21 4.42 8.15 -12.31
C ARG A 21 3.72 9.50 -12.47
N SER A 22 2.65 9.77 -11.73
CA SER A 22 1.92 11.05 -11.78
C SER A 22 2.81 12.25 -11.44
N ARG A 23 3.90 12.01 -10.68
CA ARG A 23 4.89 13.03 -10.31
C ARG A 23 6.13 13.02 -11.20
N GLY A 24 6.12 12.30 -12.32
CA GLY A 24 7.27 12.17 -13.23
C GLY A 24 8.49 11.45 -12.61
N ARG A 25 8.26 10.59 -11.60
CA ARG A 25 9.32 9.93 -10.82
C ARG A 25 9.33 8.42 -11.03
N LYS A 26 10.44 7.80 -10.63
CA LYS A 26 10.60 6.34 -10.53
C LYS A 26 10.49 5.90 -9.07
N LEU A 27 10.00 4.67 -8.85
CA LEU A 27 9.81 4.12 -7.52
C LEU A 27 10.96 3.17 -7.15
N ARG A 28 11.53 3.33 -5.95
CA ARG A 28 12.43 2.36 -5.33
C ARG A 28 11.78 1.83 -4.06
N VAL A 29 11.75 0.50 -3.92
CA VAL A 29 11.07 -0.17 -2.80
C VAL A 29 12.10 -0.71 -1.82
N PHE A 30 11.87 -0.40 -0.54
CA PHE A 30 12.58 -0.96 0.59
C PHE A 30 11.57 -1.59 1.54
N PHE A 31 11.97 -2.64 2.25
CA PHE A 31 11.12 -3.30 3.22
C PHE A 31 11.95 -3.71 4.44
N GLU A 32 11.29 -3.88 5.58
CA GLU A 32 11.91 -4.44 6.77
C GLU A 32 12.13 -5.94 6.59
N ARG A 33 13.35 -6.42 6.83
CA ARG A 33 13.66 -7.85 6.82
C ARG A 33 12.98 -8.53 7.99
N ALA A 34 12.25 -9.61 7.70
CA ALA A 34 11.62 -10.44 8.73
C ALA A 34 12.29 -11.82 8.81
N GLY A 35 12.52 -12.45 7.67
CA GLY A 35 13.07 -13.80 7.57
C GLY A 35 13.39 -14.16 6.13
N ARG A 36 14.24 -15.16 5.92
CA ARG A 36 14.74 -15.51 4.57
C ARG A 36 13.60 -15.89 3.62
N VAL A 37 12.58 -16.60 4.11
CA VAL A 37 11.48 -17.08 3.28
C VAL A 37 10.61 -15.89 2.87
N GLU A 38 10.17 -15.10 3.84
CA GLU A 38 9.29 -13.94 3.68
C GLU A 38 9.94 -12.86 2.80
N ASP A 39 11.23 -12.57 3.04
CA ASP A 39 12.01 -11.61 2.25
C ASP A 39 12.07 -12.05 0.77
N ASN A 40 12.28 -13.35 0.51
CA ASN A 40 12.34 -13.90 -0.84
C ASN A 40 10.97 -13.90 -1.53
N GLU A 41 9.89 -14.16 -0.79
CA GLU A 41 8.53 -14.09 -1.33
C GLU A 41 8.16 -12.68 -1.78
N LEU A 42 8.48 -11.66 -0.98
CA LEU A 42 8.26 -10.25 -1.36
C LEU A 42 8.99 -9.87 -2.66
N ILE A 43 10.24 -10.33 -2.81
CA ILE A 43 11.01 -10.12 -4.04
C ILE A 43 10.38 -10.88 -5.21
N ALA A 44 9.93 -12.13 -4.99
CA ALA A 44 9.28 -12.94 -6.01
C ALA A 44 7.97 -12.29 -6.50
N PHE A 45 7.18 -11.67 -5.62
CA PHE A 45 5.99 -10.92 -6.03
C PHE A 45 6.34 -9.79 -6.99
N ALA A 46 7.34 -8.96 -6.66
CA ALA A 46 7.79 -7.89 -7.56
C ALA A 46 8.30 -8.40 -8.91
N ARG A 47 9.01 -9.54 -8.93
CA ARG A 47 9.48 -10.18 -10.16
C ARG A 47 8.31 -10.65 -11.03
N SER A 48 7.30 -11.29 -10.45
CA SER A 48 6.09 -11.71 -11.18
C SER A 48 5.37 -10.49 -11.76
N LEU A 49 5.18 -9.41 -11.00
CA LEU A 49 4.55 -8.18 -11.52
C LEU A 49 5.31 -7.55 -12.69
N LYS A 50 6.65 -7.65 -12.66
CA LYS A 50 7.49 -7.20 -13.78
C LYS A 50 7.40 -8.11 -15.00
N LYS A 51 7.14 -9.39 -14.82
CA LYS A 51 7.07 -10.36 -15.91
C LYS A 51 5.67 -10.39 -16.52
N ASP A 52 4.67 -10.59 -15.68
CA ASP A 52 3.31 -11.00 -16.03
C ASP A 52 2.30 -9.83 -15.92
N GLY A 53 2.61 -8.78 -15.15
CA GLY A 53 1.70 -7.66 -14.88
C GLY A 53 0.89 -7.85 -13.59
N MET A 54 -0.11 -6.98 -13.38
CA MET A 54 -0.96 -7.04 -12.19
C MET A 54 -1.91 -8.25 -12.24
N PRO A 55 -2.06 -9.02 -11.15
CA PRO A 55 -2.86 -10.25 -11.13
C PRO A 55 -4.35 -9.97 -10.85
N PHE A 56 -4.88 -8.85 -11.35
CA PHE A 56 -6.29 -8.48 -11.15
C PHE A 56 -7.10 -8.81 -12.40
N ASP A 57 -8.30 -9.35 -12.20
CA ASP A 57 -9.23 -9.69 -13.28
C ASP A 57 -9.67 -8.42 -14.00
N GLU A 58 -9.35 -8.29 -15.29
CA GLU A 58 -9.68 -7.14 -16.12
C GLU A 58 -11.18 -6.83 -16.13
N ASN A 59 -12.05 -7.84 -15.97
CA ASN A 59 -13.50 -7.65 -15.97
C ASN A 59 -14.04 -6.98 -14.70
N ASN A 60 -13.42 -7.26 -13.54
CA ASN A 60 -13.83 -6.71 -12.25
C ASN A 60 -13.00 -5.49 -11.81
N SER A 61 -11.84 -5.25 -12.44
CA SER A 61 -10.90 -4.19 -12.07
C SER A 61 -10.65 -3.15 -13.16
N ALA A 62 -11.39 -3.20 -14.28
CA ALA A 62 -11.31 -2.24 -15.39
C ALA A 62 -11.33 -0.77 -14.95
N SER A 63 -12.10 -0.44 -13.90
CA SER A 63 -12.19 0.90 -13.33
C SER A 63 -10.89 1.40 -12.68
N TYR A 64 -9.99 0.51 -12.27
CA TYR A 64 -8.73 0.86 -11.62
C TYR A 64 -7.59 1.13 -12.59
N GLN A 65 -7.75 0.85 -13.90
CA GLN A 65 -6.73 1.06 -14.95
C GLN A 65 -5.37 0.48 -14.54
N SER A 66 -5.29 -0.85 -14.43
CA SER A 66 -4.10 -1.48 -13.89
C SER A 66 -2.85 -1.27 -14.76
N LEU A 67 -1.68 -1.18 -14.12
CA LEU A 67 -0.41 -1.06 -14.83
C LEU A 67 -0.10 -2.35 -15.59
N SER A 68 0.26 -2.20 -16.86
CA SER A 68 0.87 -3.28 -17.64
C SER A 68 2.23 -3.67 -17.05
N ALA A 69 2.71 -4.89 -17.36
CA ALA A 69 4.05 -5.34 -16.99
C ALA A 69 5.14 -4.37 -17.47
N ALA A 70 4.99 -3.81 -18.68
CA ALA A 70 5.94 -2.88 -19.27
C ALA A 70 5.99 -1.54 -18.52
N GLU A 71 4.83 -0.96 -18.21
CA GLU A 71 4.75 0.26 -17.40
C GLU A 71 5.32 0.04 -16.00
N PHE A 72 4.96 -1.08 -15.36
CA PHE A 72 5.45 -1.41 -14.04
C PHE A 72 6.98 -1.56 -14.00
N ARG A 73 7.56 -2.28 -14.97
CA ARG A 73 9.03 -2.40 -15.15
C ARG A 73 9.69 -1.05 -15.33
N ASN A 74 9.08 -0.16 -16.13
CA ASN A 74 9.62 1.16 -16.38
C ASN A 74 9.59 2.04 -15.12
N ILE A 75 8.55 1.94 -14.28
CA ILE A 75 8.39 2.79 -13.09
C ILE A 75 9.19 2.27 -11.89
N VAL A 76 9.10 0.96 -11.60
CA VAL A 76 9.68 0.35 -10.39
C VAL A 76 11.12 -0.11 -10.64
N ARG A 77 12.07 0.59 -10.03
CA ARG A 77 13.51 0.37 -10.25
C ARG A 77 14.03 -0.85 -9.52
N GLY A 78 14.58 -1.80 -10.28
CA GLY A 78 15.25 -3.00 -9.74
C GLY A 78 14.34 -3.81 -8.81
N GLU A 79 14.94 -4.67 -8.00
CA GLU A 79 14.20 -5.48 -7.02
C GLU A 79 14.01 -4.72 -5.69
N PRO A 80 12.93 -5.01 -4.95
CA PRO A 80 12.77 -4.54 -3.57
C PRO A 80 14.00 -4.90 -2.73
N ARG A 81 14.41 -4.00 -1.83
CA ARG A 81 15.60 -4.19 -1.00
C ARG A 81 15.26 -4.29 0.47
N GLY A 82 15.58 -5.42 1.08
CA GLY A 82 15.50 -5.62 2.53
C GLY A 82 16.46 -4.69 3.28
N ARG A 83 15.99 -4.16 4.41
CA ARG A 83 16.74 -3.36 5.39
C ARG A 83 16.36 -3.80 6.79
N THR A 84 17.24 -3.61 7.76
CA THR A 84 16.92 -3.86 9.18
C THR A 84 16.62 -2.54 9.89
N LYS A 85 16.15 -2.60 11.15
CA LYS A 85 15.84 -1.43 11.99
C LYS A 85 17.02 -0.48 12.20
N VAL A 86 18.25 -0.88 11.91
CA VAL A 86 19.41 0.03 11.91
C VAL A 86 19.25 1.17 10.90
N THR A 87 18.39 1.00 9.88
CA THR A 87 18.04 2.05 8.93
C THR A 87 16.92 2.93 9.51
N PRO A 88 17.13 4.23 9.78
CA PRO A 88 16.14 5.08 10.44
C PRO A 88 14.78 5.13 9.72
N MET A 89 14.79 5.14 8.39
CA MET A 89 13.54 5.14 7.60
C MET A 89 12.68 3.89 7.81
N ILE A 90 13.27 2.74 8.16
CA ILE A 90 12.52 1.53 8.49
C ILE A 90 11.84 1.66 9.85
N GLN A 91 12.48 2.33 10.81
CA GLN A 91 11.85 2.63 12.10
C GLN A 91 10.68 3.61 11.91
N ILE A 92 10.85 4.64 11.07
CA ILE A 92 9.77 5.58 10.74
C ILE A 92 8.60 4.86 10.08
N ALA A 93 8.86 4.00 9.09
CA ALA A 93 7.80 3.25 8.39
C ALA A 93 6.96 2.38 9.33
N ASP A 94 7.59 1.81 10.35
CA ASP A 94 6.93 1.01 11.38
C ASP A 94 6.12 1.89 12.36
N LEU A 95 6.72 2.98 12.83
CA LEU A 95 6.07 3.92 13.76
C LEU A 95 4.78 4.53 13.17
N VAL A 96 4.76 4.81 11.87
CA VAL A 96 3.57 5.41 11.22
C VAL A 96 2.47 4.40 10.91
N LEU A 97 2.76 3.09 10.94
CA LEU A 97 1.80 2.05 10.57
C LEU A 97 0.55 2.06 11.46
N TYR A 98 0.73 2.15 12.78
CA TYR A 98 -0.39 2.14 13.71
C TYR A 98 -1.29 3.37 13.57
N PRO A 99 -0.78 4.62 13.56
CA PRO A 99 -1.60 5.80 13.25
C PRO A 99 -2.34 5.69 11.91
N MET A 100 -1.69 5.18 10.86
CA MET A 100 -2.33 5.00 9.56
C MET A 100 -3.50 4.02 9.62
N ALA A 101 -3.31 2.87 10.29
CA ALA A 101 -4.35 1.86 10.47
C ALA A 101 -5.49 2.41 11.33
N LYS A 102 -5.18 3.00 12.50
CA LYS A 102 -6.18 3.57 13.43
C LYS A 102 -7.01 4.67 12.79
N GLY A 103 -6.42 5.50 11.93
CA GLY A 103 -7.15 6.53 11.17
C GLY A 103 -8.26 6.00 10.25
N GLY A 104 -8.16 4.75 9.80
CA GLY A 104 -9.22 4.08 9.05
C GLY A 104 -10.45 3.72 9.91
N TYR A 105 -10.27 3.60 11.23
CA TYR A 105 -11.34 3.31 12.20
C TYR A 105 -11.85 4.57 12.89
N ASP A 106 -10.92 5.43 13.28
CA ASP A 106 -11.14 6.66 14.03
C ASP A 106 -10.38 7.80 13.33
N PRO A 107 -11.04 8.50 12.40
CA PRO A 107 -10.44 9.64 11.69
C PRO A 107 -10.05 10.79 12.61
N THR A 108 -10.51 10.81 13.86
CA THR A 108 -10.18 11.85 14.85
C THR A 108 -8.94 11.53 15.67
N TYR A 109 -8.35 10.34 15.50
CA TYR A 109 -7.15 9.92 16.21
C TYR A 109 -6.00 10.90 15.99
N ARG A 110 -5.58 11.61 17.05
CA ARG A 110 -4.66 12.76 16.97
C ARG A 110 -3.37 12.48 16.16
N PRO A 111 -2.67 11.34 16.33
CA PRO A 111 -1.50 11.04 15.51
C PRO A 111 -1.82 10.91 14.01
N TYR A 112 -2.96 10.32 13.64
CA TYR A 112 -3.39 10.24 12.24
C TYR A 112 -3.67 11.64 11.67
N VAL A 113 -4.45 12.46 12.39
CA VAL A 113 -4.77 13.84 12.01
C VAL A 113 -3.47 14.64 11.80
N SER A 114 -2.54 14.56 12.75
CA SER A 114 -1.24 15.24 12.66
C SER A 114 -0.44 14.81 11.42
N LEU A 115 -0.41 13.50 11.09
CA LEU A 115 0.27 13.01 9.89
C LEU A 115 -0.39 13.51 8.60
N MET A 116 -1.72 13.61 8.57
CA MET A 116 -2.48 14.15 7.43
C MET A 116 -2.22 15.65 7.24
N GLU A 117 -2.36 16.46 8.28
CA GLU A 117 -2.10 17.91 8.26
C GLU A 117 -0.68 18.25 7.79
N ASN A 118 0.30 17.44 8.24
CA ASN A 118 1.71 17.60 7.87
C ASN A 118 2.10 16.89 6.57
N LYS A 119 1.12 16.42 5.77
CA LYS A 119 1.34 15.77 4.46
C LYS A 119 2.32 14.60 4.51
N ARG A 120 2.28 13.83 5.60
CA ARG A 120 3.12 12.64 5.81
C ARG A 120 2.49 11.36 5.27
N LEU A 121 1.18 11.38 5.02
CA LEU A 121 0.44 10.30 4.37
C LEU A 121 0.10 10.65 2.92
N ILE A 122 0.06 9.65 2.04
CA ILE A 122 -0.22 9.85 0.61
C ILE A 122 -1.60 10.47 0.37
N ASP A 123 -2.60 10.14 1.20
CA ASP A 123 -3.97 10.65 1.08
C ASP A 123 -4.05 12.18 1.20
N ALA A 124 -3.14 12.79 1.95
CA ALA A 124 -3.02 14.24 2.09
C ALA A 124 -2.39 14.93 0.86
N LEU A 125 -1.87 14.15 -0.09
CA LEU A 125 -1.24 14.61 -1.34
C LEU A 125 -2.11 14.35 -2.58
N LEU A 126 -3.27 13.74 -2.39
CA LEU A 126 -4.20 13.33 -3.44
C LEU A 126 -5.49 14.14 -3.36
N ASP A 127 -6.07 14.41 -4.52
CA ASP A 127 -7.45 14.90 -4.58
C ASP A 127 -8.40 13.86 -3.97
N PRO A 128 -9.48 14.27 -3.28
CA PRO A 128 -10.40 13.34 -2.63
C PRO A 128 -10.92 12.24 -3.57
N ASN A 129 -11.16 12.57 -4.84
CA ASN A 129 -11.66 11.65 -5.86
C ASN A 129 -10.61 10.59 -6.29
N GLU A 130 -9.33 10.84 -6.07
CA GLU A 130 -8.25 9.91 -6.42
C GLU A 130 -7.92 8.94 -5.28
N ARG A 131 -8.32 9.23 -4.04
CA ARG A 131 -7.95 8.43 -2.86
C ARG A 131 -8.44 6.99 -2.94
N ALA A 132 -9.61 6.77 -3.53
CA ALA A 132 -10.16 5.43 -3.71
C ALA A 132 -9.24 4.51 -4.55
N SER A 133 -8.52 5.07 -5.53
CA SER A 133 -7.68 4.33 -6.47
C SER A 133 -6.18 4.44 -6.17
N LEU A 134 -5.70 5.55 -5.60
CA LEU A 134 -4.28 5.85 -5.38
C LEU A 134 -3.88 5.96 -3.91
N GLY A 135 -4.84 6.14 -3.00
CA GLY A 135 -4.60 6.36 -1.58
C GLY A 135 -4.30 5.10 -0.78
N ILE A 136 -4.28 5.23 0.55
CA ILE A 136 -4.21 4.10 1.49
C ILE A 136 -5.47 3.25 1.31
N LYS A 137 -5.31 1.93 1.22
CA LYS A 137 -6.44 1.01 1.08
C LYS A 137 -6.94 0.55 2.45
N TYR A 138 -8.18 0.90 2.75
CA TYR A 138 -8.86 0.55 4.01
C TYR A 138 -9.89 -0.58 3.87
N SER A 139 -9.96 -1.28 2.73
CA SER A 139 -11.04 -2.27 2.47
C SER A 139 -11.12 -3.43 3.47
N CYS A 140 -10.05 -3.70 4.22
CA CYS A 140 -10.07 -4.67 5.31
C CYS A 140 -10.95 -4.21 6.50
N PHE A 141 -11.39 -2.94 6.50
CA PHE A 141 -12.12 -2.28 7.58
C PHE A 141 -13.56 -1.89 7.19
N GLU A 142 -13.96 -2.11 5.92
CA GLU A 142 -15.30 -1.75 5.42
C GLU A 142 -16.45 -2.47 6.18
N ARG A 143 -16.19 -3.66 6.74
CA ARG A 143 -17.16 -4.47 7.50
C ARG A 143 -17.51 -3.94 8.90
N ILE A 144 -16.92 -2.84 9.35
CA ILE A 144 -17.14 -2.33 10.71
C ILE A 144 -18.49 -1.61 10.82
N ASN A 145 -18.95 -1.00 9.71
CA ASN A 145 -20.24 -0.31 9.66
C ASN A 145 -21.40 -1.24 9.26
N ASP A 146 -21.14 -2.50 8.93
CA ASP A 146 -22.16 -3.52 8.61
C ASP A 146 -22.72 -4.21 9.87
N LYS A 147 -22.29 -3.81 11.07
CA LYS A 147 -22.88 -4.29 12.32
C LYS A 147 -24.24 -3.64 12.53
N GLY A 148 -25.29 -4.45 12.53
CA GLY A 148 -26.62 -4.04 12.98
C GLY A 148 -26.62 -3.54 14.43
N PRO A 149 -27.67 -2.85 14.87
CA PRO A 149 -27.72 -2.10 16.13
C PRO A 149 -27.50 -2.92 17.43
N ASP A 150 -27.43 -4.24 17.35
CA ASP A 150 -27.44 -5.15 18.50
C ASP A 150 -26.08 -5.79 18.84
N GLU A 151 -24.98 -5.47 18.14
CA GLU A 151 -23.66 -5.98 18.52
C GLU A 151 -22.83 -4.95 19.30
N PRO A 152 -22.37 -5.27 20.52
CA PRO A 152 -21.58 -4.33 21.30
C PRO A 152 -20.23 -4.04 20.62
N SER A 153 -19.90 -2.76 20.58
CA SER A 153 -18.58 -2.25 20.19
C SER A 153 -17.52 -2.65 21.22
N LEU A 154 -16.40 -3.18 20.74
CA LEU A 154 -15.18 -3.45 21.52
C LEU A 154 -14.50 -2.16 21.98
#